data_AF-A0A8K0R975-F1
#
_entry.id   AF-A0A8K0R975-F1
#
_cell.length_a   1.000
_cell.length_b   1.000
_cell.length_c   1.000
_cell.angle_alpha   90.00
_cell.angle_beta   90.00
_cell.angle_gamma   90.00
#
_symmetry.space_group_name_H-M   'P 1'
#
loop_
_entity.id
_entity.type
_entity.pdbx_description
1 polymer ?
#
loop_
_entity_poly.entity_id
_entity_poly.type
_entity_poly.pdbx_seq_one_letter_code
_entity_poly.pdbx_strand_id
1 'polypeptide(L)'
;MAQDTYWGSFEEISKYNVQLNYLEKLWLAWYTWMGNDVLATGIMSFVMHESFYFGRSLPWMIIDRIPYFRKYKIQQNKIPSAWEQTQCALLVLLSHFTVELPQIWMFHPMCQYFGLETSVPFPSPWKMAYQIAIFFVLEDAWHYWVHRAMHASSFLYKNIHKIHHQYSAPFGLAAEYASPIEVMVLGFGTVGCPILWCAITKDLHILTMYAWIVLRVFQAVDAHSGYEFPWSLHHFFPVWAGAEHHDVHHEKFIGNYASSFRWWDFVLDTEAGAEASKRRREKKLAKARKAQ
;
A
#
# COMPACT_ATOMS: atom_id res chain seq x y z
N MET A 1 16.26 26.40 28.56
CA MET A 1 15.49 27.28 27.66
C MET A 1 15.67 26.91 26.18
N ALA A 2 16.88 26.71 25.65
CA ALA A 2 17.02 26.17 24.28
C ALA A 2 16.57 24.70 24.16
N GLN A 3 16.86 23.87 25.17
CA GLN A 3 16.54 22.43 25.21
C GLN A 3 15.04 22.07 25.12
N ASP A 4 14.11 23.00 25.34
CA ASP A 4 12.67 22.70 25.34
C ASP A 4 12.05 22.68 23.93
N THR A 5 12.84 23.01 22.91
CA THR A 5 12.41 23.05 21.51
C THR A 5 13.04 21.94 20.68
N TYR A 6 12.38 21.55 19.59
CA TYR A 6 12.94 20.61 18.61
C TYR A 6 14.31 21.05 18.10
N TRP A 7 14.45 22.32 17.72
CA TRP A 7 15.71 22.85 17.19
C TRP A 7 16.82 22.94 18.23
N GLY A 8 16.48 23.24 19.49
CA GLY A 8 17.49 23.17 20.55
C GLY A 8 17.93 21.74 20.87
N SER A 9 17.02 20.76 20.77
CA SER A 9 17.40 19.33 20.83
C SER A 9 18.34 18.97 19.67
N PHE A 10 18.05 19.43 18.46
CA PHE A 10 18.89 19.23 17.28
C PHE A 10 20.28 19.88 17.41
N GLU A 11 20.36 21.11 17.87
CA GLU A 11 21.62 21.82 18.10
C GLU A 11 22.49 21.08 19.13
N GLU A 12 21.89 20.63 20.23
CA GLU A 12 22.61 19.91 21.27
C GLU A 12 23.12 18.55 20.79
N ILE A 13 22.26 17.77 20.11
CA ILE A 13 22.65 16.50 19.49
C ILE A 13 23.78 16.70 18.49
N SER A 14 23.71 17.76 17.68
CA SER A 14 24.70 18.07 16.65
C SER A 14 26.09 18.36 17.20
N LYS A 15 26.21 18.86 18.44
CA LYS A 15 27.50 19.12 19.10
C LYS A 15 28.23 17.83 19.47
N TYR A 16 27.51 16.83 19.98
CA TYR A 16 28.11 15.61 20.53
C TYR A 16 28.07 14.41 19.58
N ASN A 17 27.21 14.42 18.56
CA ASN A 17 27.04 13.33 17.60
C ASN A 17 27.58 13.71 16.22
N VAL A 18 28.82 14.21 16.16
CA VAL A 18 29.44 14.73 14.93
C VAL A 18 29.53 13.69 13.81
N GLN A 19 29.62 12.41 14.17
CA GLN A 19 29.68 11.26 13.25
C GLN A 19 28.36 10.99 12.52
N LEU A 20 27.23 11.44 13.05
CA LEU A 20 25.92 11.22 12.43
C LEU A 20 25.70 12.20 11.27
N ASN A 21 25.02 11.72 10.24
CA ASN A 21 24.58 12.58 9.15
C ASN A 21 23.43 13.51 9.59
N TYR A 22 23.09 14.49 8.75
CA TYR A 22 22.08 15.49 9.09
C TYR A 22 20.68 14.90 9.37
N LEU A 23 20.26 13.89 8.59
CA LEU A 23 18.96 13.24 8.78
C LEU A 23 18.91 12.40 10.06
N GLU A 24 19.99 11.72 10.40
CA GLU A 24 20.11 10.97 11.66
C GLU A 24 20.05 11.91 12.88
N LYS A 25 20.64 13.10 12.78
CA LYS A 25 20.54 14.13 13.82
C LYS A 25 19.11 14.66 13.96
N LEU A 26 18.42 14.95 12.85
CA LEU A 26 17.01 15.36 12.86
C LEU A 26 16.11 14.29 13.48
N TRP A 27 16.39 13.02 13.17
CA TRP A 27 15.68 11.87 13.71
C TRP A 27 15.90 11.73 15.21
N LEU A 28 17.14 11.74 15.68
CA LEU A 28 17.45 11.66 17.10
C LEU A 28 16.86 12.86 17.86
N ALA A 29 16.86 14.05 17.25
CA ALA A 29 16.24 15.24 17.83
C ALA A 29 14.73 15.10 17.98
N TRP A 30 14.06 14.42 17.05
CA TRP A 30 12.62 14.18 17.12
C TRP A 30 12.27 13.32 18.33
N TYR A 31 12.93 12.16 18.47
CA TYR A 31 12.68 11.26 19.60
C TYR A 31 13.06 11.92 20.93
N THR A 32 14.18 12.65 20.97
CA THR A 32 14.62 13.36 22.17
C THR A 32 13.65 14.46 22.58
N TRP A 33 13.19 15.27 21.63
CA TRP A 33 12.25 16.37 21.88
C TRP A 33 10.87 15.87 22.33
N MET A 34 10.40 14.78 21.73
CA MET A 34 9.13 14.14 22.10
C MET A 34 9.18 13.52 23.50
N GLY A 35 10.35 13.03 23.93
CA GLY A 35 10.55 12.42 25.25
C GLY A 35 9.73 11.15 25.51
N ASN A 36 9.08 10.61 24.48
CA ASN A 36 8.23 9.43 24.53
C ASN A 36 8.21 8.75 23.16
N ASP A 37 8.83 7.57 23.06
CA ASP A 37 9.00 6.85 21.79
C ASP A 37 7.67 6.43 21.15
N VAL A 38 6.66 6.11 21.97
CA VAL A 38 5.31 5.74 21.50
C VAL A 38 4.67 6.92 20.79
N LEU A 39 4.70 8.11 21.41
CA LEU A 39 4.17 9.34 20.80
C LEU A 39 4.99 9.76 19.59
N ALA A 40 6.32 9.72 19.69
CA ALA A 40 7.23 10.07 18.61
C ALA A 40 6.98 9.22 17.37
N THR A 41 6.85 7.91 17.57
CA THR A 41 6.61 6.94 16.48
C THR A 41 5.19 7.04 15.94
N GLY A 42 4.18 7.07 16.82
CA GLY A 42 2.77 7.12 16.41
C GLY A 42 2.46 8.35 15.58
N ILE A 43 2.84 9.54 16.05
CA ILE A 43 2.63 10.80 15.32
C ILE A 43 3.35 10.77 13.97
N MET A 44 4.63 10.38 13.96
CA MET A 44 5.42 10.35 12.72
C MET A 44 4.85 9.34 11.71
N SER A 45 4.45 8.15 12.17
CA SER A 45 3.87 7.10 11.32
C SER A 45 2.58 7.56 10.67
N PHE A 46 1.67 8.15 11.45
CA PHE A 46 0.37 8.61 10.94
C PHE A 46 0.51 9.81 10.02
N VAL A 47 1.29 10.83 10.41
CA VAL A 47 1.56 11.99 9.53
C VAL A 47 2.23 11.56 8.24
N MET A 48 3.16 10.60 8.29
CA MET A 48 3.80 10.03 7.11
C MET A 48 2.77 9.36 6.20
N HIS A 49 1.97 8.42 6.72
CA HIS A 49 0.96 7.71 5.92
C HIS A 49 -0.03 8.69 5.28
N GLU A 50 -0.62 9.59 6.05
CA GLU A 50 -1.56 10.61 5.55
C GLU A 50 -0.94 11.49 4.46
N SER A 51 0.27 11.99 4.70
CA SER A 51 0.97 12.88 3.76
C SER A 51 1.27 12.16 2.44
N PHE A 52 1.71 10.90 2.50
CA PHE A 52 2.06 10.14 1.30
C PHE A 52 0.83 9.57 0.59
N TYR A 53 -0.22 9.14 1.30
CA TYR A 53 -1.46 8.64 0.68
C TYR A 53 -2.19 9.74 -0.09
N PHE A 54 -2.54 10.83 0.58
CA PHE A 54 -3.23 11.94 -0.05
C PHE A 54 -2.32 12.66 -1.05
N GLY A 55 -1.04 12.84 -0.70
CA GLY A 55 -0.04 13.42 -1.60
C GLY A 55 0.13 12.63 -2.90
N ARG A 56 0.17 11.28 -2.83
CA ARG A 56 0.24 10.41 -4.01
C ARG A 56 -1.06 10.39 -4.81
N SER A 57 -2.20 10.61 -4.16
CA SER A 57 -3.50 10.68 -4.83
C SER A 57 -3.70 11.97 -5.63
N LEU A 58 -3.13 13.09 -5.18
CA LEU A 58 -3.31 14.41 -5.82
C LEU A 58 -2.97 14.46 -7.33
N PRO A 59 -1.82 13.92 -7.81
CA PRO A 59 -1.54 13.87 -9.25
C PRO A 59 -2.66 13.24 -10.07
N TRP A 60 -3.28 12.17 -9.59
CA TRP A 60 -4.37 11.48 -10.29
C TRP A 60 -5.63 12.33 -10.36
N MET A 61 -5.97 13.03 -9.27
CA MET A 61 -7.08 13.98 -9.23
C MET A 61 -6.87 15.12 -10.23
N ILE A 62 -5.63 15.62 -10.37
CA ILE A 62 -5.27 16.67 -11.33
C ILE A 62 -5.40 16.14 -12.77
N ILE A 63 -4.88 14.94 -13.03
CA ILE A 63 -4.93 14.28 -14.34
C ILE A 63 -6.37 14.09 -14.80
N ASP A 64 -7.30 13.68 -13.91
CA ASP A 64 -8.73 13.52 -14.22
C ASP A 64 -9.39 14.82 -14.74
N ARG A 65 -8.82 15.99 -14.42
CA ARG A 65 -9.35 17.30 -14.87
C ARG A 65 -8.75 17.77 -16.20
N ILE A 66 -7.75 17.09 -16.74
CA ILE A 66 -7.05 17.51 -17.96
C ILE A 66 -7.47 16.59 -19.11
N PRO A 67 -8.28 17.06 -20.08
CA PRO A 67 -8.82 16.23 -21.16
C PRO A 67 -7.77 15.47 -21.99
N TYR A 68 -6.55 16.02 -22.10
CA TYR A 68 -5.43 15.38 -22.82
C TYR A 68 -5.12 13.98 -22.32
N PHE A 69 -5.24 13.72 -21.01
CA PHE A 69 -4.90 12.42 -20.44
C PHE A 69 -6.00 11.36 -20.58
N ARG A 70 -7.20 11.75 -21.03
CA ARG A 70 -8.31 10.80 -21.22
C ARG A 70 -7.96 9.65 -22.17
N LYS A 71 -7.10 9.88 -23.16
CA LYS A 71 -6.60 8.82 -24.06
C LYS A 71 -5.89 7.66 -23.34
N TYR A 72 -5.45 7.86 -22.10
CA TYR A 72 -4.81 6.85 -21.26
C TYR A 72 -5.76 6.30 -20.17
N LYS A 73 -6.99 6.80 -20.07
CA LYS A 73 -7.98 6.26 -19.12
C LYS A 73 -8.40 4.87 -19.57
N ILE A 74 -8.42 3.90 -18.65
CA ILE A 74 -8.78 2.52 -18.98
C ILE A 74 -10.28 2.45 -19.31
N GLN A 75 -11.13 2.92 -18.40
CA GLN A 75 -12.57 3.06 -18.61
C GLN A 75 -12.95 4.47 -19.07
N GLN A 76 -12.84 4.73 -20.38
CA GLN A 76 -12.99 6.05 -21.03
C GLN A 76 -14.27 6.84 -20.66
N ASN A 77 -15.38 6.14 -20.38
CA ASN A 77 -16.67 6.75 -20.09
C ASN A 77 -16.94 6.99 -18.60
N LYS A 78 -15.98 6.67 -17.71
CA LYS A 78 -16.13 6.77 -16.25
C LYS A 78 -15.04 7.66 -15.67
N ILE A 79 -15.33 8.96 -15.60
CA ILE A 79 -14.47 9.96 -14.97
C ILE A 79 -15.09 10.34 -13.62
N PRO A 80 -14.37 10.20 -12.50
CA PRO A 80 -14.92 10.51 -11.19
C PRO A 80 -15.16 12.02 -11.05
N SER A 81 -16.36 12.38 -10.60
CA SER A 81 -16.72 13.77 -10.31
C SER A 81 -15.96 14.32 -9.11
N ALA A 82 -15.87 15.64 -9.01
CA ALA A 82 -15.27 16.30 -7.84
C ALA A 82 -15.98 15.90 -6.54
N TRP A 83 -17.31 15.76 -6.60
CA TRP A 83 -18.12 15.36 -5.46
C TRP A 83 -17.80 13.95 -4.99
N GLU A 84 -17.72 12.97 -5.91
CA GLU A 84 -17.37 11.59 -5.57
C GLU A 84 -15.98 11.50 -4.95
N GLN A 85 -15.00 12.23 -5.50
CA GLN A 85 -13.64 12.26 -4.94
C GLN A 85 -13.63 12.88 -3.53
N THR A 86 -14.37 13.96 -3.29
CA THR A 86 -14.48 14.57 -1.96
C THR A 86 -15.15 13.62 -0.96
N GLN A 87 -16.25 12.96 -1.34
CA GLN A 87 -16.93 11.99 -0.46
C GLN A 87 -16.03 10.79 -0.15
N CYS A 88 -15.33 10.27 -1.14
CA CYS A 88 -14.34 9.22 -0.98
C CYS A 88 -13.23 9.66 -0.01
N ALA A 89 -12.62 10.83 -0.23
CA ALA A 89 -11.56 11.35 0.62
C ALA A 89 -12.00 11.54 2.08
N LEU A 90 -13.22 12.05 2.32
CA LEU A 90 -13.74 12.24 3.68
C LEU A 90 -13.97 10.91 4.41
N LEU A 91 -14.47 9.89 3.71
CA LEU A 91 -14.71 8.57 4.28
C LEU A 91 -13.40 7.80 4.53
N VAL A 92 -12.45 7.91 3.60
CA VAL A 92 -11.09 7.38 3.78
C VAL A 92 -10.43 8.04 4.99
N LEU A 93 -10.44 9.37 5.07
CA LEU A 93 -9.89 10.11 6.21
C LEU A 93 -10.56 9.68 7.53
N LEU A 94 -11.89 9.54 7.55
CA LEU A 94 -12.61 9.02 8.71
C LEU A 94 -12.12 7.62 9.09
N SER A 95 -11.95 6.72 8.11
CA SER A 95 -11.42 5.37 8.33
C SER A 95 -10.00 5.41 8.89
N HIS A 96 -9.13 6.26 8.37
CA HIS A 96 -7.75 6.38 8.85
C HIS A 96 -7.73 6.84 10.32
N PHE A 97 -8.54 7.81 10.71
CA PHE A 97 -8.62 8.26 12.10
C PHE A 97 -9.29 7.27 13.06
N THR A 98 -10.23 6.45 12.58
CA THR A 98 -11.04 5.58 13.45
C THR A 98 -10.58 4.12 13.47
N VAL A 99 -9.88 3.67 12.44
CA VAL A 99 -9.45 2.27 12.26
C VAL A 99 -7.92 2.19 12.24
N GLU A 100 -7.27 2.91 11.34
CA GLU A 100 -5.82 2.79 11.14
C GLU A 100 -5.01 3.46 12.25
N LEU A 101 -5.44 4.63 12.73
CA LEU A 101 -4.77 5.36 13.80
C LEU A 101 -4.63 4.51 15.08
N PRO A 102 -5.67 3.82 15.58
CA PRO A 102 -5.51 2.82 16.64
C PRO A 102 -4.47 1.72 16.32
N GLN A 103 -4.47 1.18 15.09
CA GLN A 103 -3.51 0.16 14.68
C GLN A 103 -2.07 0.69 14.71
N ILE A 104 -1.85 1.92 14.21
CA ILE A 104 -0.56 2.63 14.23
C ILE A 104 -0.11 2.92 15.67
N TRP A 105 -1.02 3.29 16.57
CA TRP A 105 -0.66 3.55 17.96
C TRP A 105 -0.28 2.25 18.69
N MET A 106 -0.95 1.14 18.40
CA MET A 106 -0.61 -0.18 18.94
C MET A 106 0.62 -0.80 18.28
N PHE A 107 1.02 -0.32 17.10
CA PHE A 107 2.17 -0.81 16.35
C PHE A 107 3.49 -0.60 17.10
N HIS A 108 3.70 0.57 17.72
CA HIS A 108 4.99 0.86 18.37
C HIS A 108 5.30 -0.07 19.56
N PRO A 109 4.40 -0.28 20.54
CA PRO A 109 4.64 -1.25 21.62
C PRO A 109 4.91 -2.67 21.11
N MET A 110 4.19 -3.08 20.06
CA MET A 110 4.39 -4.39 19.43
C MET A 110 5.76 -4.49 18.77
N CYS A 111 6.20 -3.43 18.11
CA CYS A 111 7.51 -3.34 17.50
C CYS A 111 8.65 -3.40 18.53
N GLN A 112 8.52 -2.65 19.62
CA GLN A 112 9.49 -2.71 20.73
C GLN A 112 9.56 -4.13 21.31
N TYR A 113 8.40 -4.79 21.51
CA TYR A 113 8.35 -6.17 22.00
C TYR A 113 9.11 -7.14 21.08
N PHE A 114 9.00 -6.98 19.77
CA PHE A 114 9.67 -7.85 18.81
C PHE A 114 11.11 -7.45 18.48
N GLY A 115 11.60 -6.31 18.96
CA GLY A 115 12.98 -5.85 18.82
C GLY A 115 13.23 -4.93 17.62
N LEU A 116 12.21 -4.17 17.19
CA LEU A 116 12.36 -3.18 16.13
C LEU A 116 13.29 -2.04 16.58
N GLU A 117 14.29 -1.73 15.77
CA GLU A 117 15.22 -0.65 16.05
C GLU A 117 14.66 0.72 15.59
N THR A 118 14.77 1.71 16.46
CA THR A 118 14.48 3.14 16.15
C THR A 118 15.72 4.02 16.26
N SER A 119 16.85 3.46 16.73
CA SER A 119 18.09 4.16 16.97
C SER A 119 18.91 4.36 15.70
N VAL A 120 19.65 5.47 15.67
CA VAL A 120 20.68 5.74 14.66
C VAL A 120 21.99 4.97 14.96
N PRO A 121 22.84 4.67 13.97
CA PRO A 121 22.77 5.07 12.56
C PRO A 121 21.72 4.30 11.76
N PHE A 122 21.29 4.88 10.64
CA PHE A 122 20.30 4.23 9.77
C PHE A 122 20.86 2.98 9.08
N PRO A 123 19.99 2.00 8.75
CA PRO A 123 20.40 0.84 7.97
C PRO A 123 20.93 1.26 6.59
N SER A 124 21.82 0.44 6.02
CA SER A 124 22.29 0.68 4.66
C SER A 124 21.14 0.61 3.65
N PRO A 125 21.18 1.39 2.55
CA PRO A 125 20.12 1.33 1.53
C PRO A 125 19.92 -0.07 0.94
N TRP A 126 21.00 -0.86 0.82
CA TRP A 126 20.91 -2.25 0.37
C TRP A 126 20.14 -3.12 1.35
N LYS A 127 20.37 -2.94 2.66
CA LYS A 127 19.63 -3.64 3.71
C LYS A 127 18.14 -3.35 3.63
N MET A 128 17.79 -2.07 3.53
CA MET A 128 16.41 -1.65 3.36
C MET A 128 15.79 -2.26 2.09
N ALA A 129 16.49 -2.18 0.95
CA ALA A 129 15.99 -2.63 -0.34
C ALA A 129 15.66 -4.12 -0.37
N TYR A 130 16.54 -4.99 0.14
CA TYR A 130 16.26 -6.43 0.14
C TYR A 130 15.11 -6.79 1.10
N GLN A 131 15.03 -6.14 2.28
CA GLN A 131 13.95 -6.37 3.24
C GLN A 131 12.60 -5.94 2.65
N ILE A 132 12.55 -4.76 2.02
CA ILE A 132 11.38 -4.26 1.30
C ILE A 132 10.96 -5.21 0.18
N ALA A 133 11.90 -5.74 -0.60
CA ALA A 133 11.59 -6.70 -1.66
C ALA A 133 10.94 -7.98 -1.09
N ILE A 134 11.42 -8.48 0.05
CA ILE A 134 10.79 -9.60 0.76
C ILE A 134 9.39 -9.24 1.23
N PHE A 135 9.20 -8.04 1.80
CA PHE A 135 7.89 -7.58 2.28
C PHE A 135 6.87 -7.46 1.16
N PHE A 136 7.28 -7.00 -0.03
CA PHE A 136 6.43 -7.03 -1.23
C PHE A 136 5.94 -8.45 -1.54
N VAL A 137 6.81 -9.46 -1.49
CA VAL A 137 6.41 -10.85 -1.78
C VAL A 137 5.48 -11.41 -0.70
N LEU A 138 5.79 -11.16 0.57
CA LEU A 138 5.01 -11.68 1.70
C LEU A 138 3.63 -11.02 1.78
N GLU A 139 3.56 -9.70 1.64
CA GLU A 139 2.28 -8.97 1.64
C GLU A 139 1.45 -9.29 0.40
N ASP A 140 2.05 -9.42 -0.79
CA ASP A 140 1.31 -9.80 -2.00
C ASP A 140 0.66 -11.19 -1.86
N ALA A 141 1.36 -12.13 -1.21
CA ALA A 141 0.79 -13.43 -0.87
C ALA A 141 -0.38 -13.30 0.13
N TRP A 142 -0.21 -12.56 1.23
CA TRP A 142 -1.28 -12.29 2.19
C TRP A 142 -2.50 -11.68 1.49
N HIS A 143 -2.28 -10.61 0.74
CA HIS A 143 -3.30 -9.87 0.02
C HIS A 143 -4.05 -10.79 -0.94
N TYR A 144 -3.35 -11.51 -1.82
CA TYR A 144 -3.98 -12.39 -2.81
C TYR A 144 -4.97 -13.38 -2.16
N TRP A 145 -4.54 -14.07 -1.10
CA TRP A 145 -5.36 -15.09 -0.47
C TRP A 145 -6.56 -14.50 0.28
N VAL A 146 -6.34 -13.41 1.02
CA VAL A 146 -7.43 -12.70 1.73
C VAL A 146 -8.43 -12.14 0.73
N HIS A 147 -7.96 -11.45 -0.30
CA HIS A 147 -8.77 -10.82 -1.32
C HIS A 147 -9.59 -11.86 -2.08
N ARG A 148 -8.96 -12.96 -2.50
CA ARG A 148 -9.68 -14.09 -3.11
C ARG A 148 -10.70 -14.71 -2.17
N ALA A 149 -10.40 -14.87 -0.88
CA ALA A 149 -11.35 -15.39 0.10
C ALA A 149 -12.56 -14.47 0.27
N MET A 150 -12.34 -13.15 0.27
CA MET A 150 -13.42 -12.15 0.33
C MET A 150 -14.35 -12.24 -0.89
N HIS A 151 -13.84 -12.56 -2.08
CA HIS A 151 -14.67 -12.82 -3.26
C HIS A 151 -15.31 -14.21 -3.29
N ALA A 152 -14.62 -15.23 -2.77
CA ALA A 152 -15.11 -16.62 -2.79
C ALA A 152 -16.33 -16.82 -1.88
N SER A 153 -16.43 -16.06 -0.79
CA SER A 153 -17.56 -16.11 0.14
C SER A 153 -18.57 -15.00 -0.14
N SER A 154 -19.82 -15.37 -0.44
CA SER A 154 -20.90 -14.38 -0.61
C SER A 154 -21.12 -13.52 0.64
N PHE A 155 -20.87 -14.09 1.83
CA PHE A 155 -20.97 -13.36 3.09
C PHE A 155 -19.86 -12.31 3.23
N LEU A 156 -18.60 -12.70 2.99
CA LEU A 156 -17.47 -11.76 3.09
C LEU A 156 -17.59 -10.68 2.01
N TYR A 157 -17.92 -11.05 0.77
CA TYR A 157 -18.10 -10.07 -0.30
C TYR A 157 -19.16 -9.03 0.08
N LYS A 158 -20.38 -9.46 0.42
CA LYS A 158 -21.51 -8.55 0.65
C LYS A 158 -21.29 -7.61 1.84
N ASN A 159 -20.63 -8.08 2.91
CA ASN A 159 -20.54 -7.34 4.17
C ASN A 159 -19.20 -6.64 4.39
N ILE A 160 -18.13 -7.07 3.71
CA ILE A 160 -16.78 -6.55 3.92
C ILE A 160 -16.28 -5.88 2.63
N HIS A 161 -16.21 -6.64 1.54
CA HIS A 161 -15.45 -6.21 0.35
C HIS A 161 -16.27 -5.44 -0.69
N LYS A 162 -17.60 -5.49 -0.64
CA LYS A 162 -18.48 -4.79 -1.60
C LYS A 162 -18.32 -3.27 -1.53
N ILE A 163 -17.95 -2.70 -0.38
CA ILE A 163 -17.72 -1.26 -0.22
C ILE A 163 -16.51 -0.82 -1.07
N HIS A 164 -15.44 -1.61 -1.06
CA HIS A 164 -14.28 -1.39 -1.92
C HIS A 164 -14.64 -1.37 -3.41
N HIS A 165 -15.53 -2.29 -3.80
CA HIS A 165 -16.08 -2.39 -5.14
C HIS A 165 -17.17 -1.37 -5.50
N GLN A 166 -17.43 -0.36 -4.66
CA GLN A 166 -18.41 0.69 -4.94
C GLN A 166 -18.12 1.40 -6.27
N TYR A 167 -16.83 1.62 -6.57
CA TYR A 167 -16.39 2.23 -7.82
C TYR A 167 -15.91 1.15 -8.79
N SER A 168 -16.76 0.81 -9.75
CA SER A 168 -16.41 -0.13 -10.84
C SER A 168 -15.33 0.38 -11.79
N ALA A 169 -15.08 1.69 -11.80
CA ALA A 169 -13.86 2.31 -12.33
C ALA A 169 -13.16 2.99 -11.16
N PRO A 170 -12.07 2.41 -10.63
CA PRO A 170 -11.38 2.98 -9.49
C PRO A 170 -10.65 4.28 -9.90
N PHE A 171 -10.32 5.06 -8.88
CA PHE A 171 -9.45 6.22 -8.95
C PHE A 171 -8.56 6.22 -7.71
N GLY A 172 -7.41 6.93 -7.76
CA GLY A 172 -6.36 6.78 -6.74
C GLY A 172 -6.81 6.91 -5.28
N LEU A 173 -7.72 7.83 -4.97
CA LEU A 173 -8.28 8.01 -3.62
C LEU A 173 -9.14 6.83 -3.13
N ALA A 174 -9.64 5.99 -4.03
CA ALA A 174 -10.46 4.83 -3.69
C ALA A 174 -9.61 3.63 -3.24
N ALA A 175 -8.28 3.73 -3.28
CA ALA A 175 -7.37 2.63 -2.93
C ALA A 175 -7.56 2.10 -1.51
N GLU A 176 -7.82 3.00 -0.54
CA GLU A 176 -8.12 2.64 0.85
C GLU A 176 -9.60 2.90 1.20
N TYR A 177 -10.47 3.09 0.19
CA TYR A 177 -11.92 3.16 0.39
C TYR A 177 -12.48 1.75 0.59
N ALA A 178 -12.61 1.32 1.83
CA ALA A 178 -13.01 -0.04 2.17
C ALA A 178 -13.81 -0.10 3.48
N SER A 179 -14.35 -1.29 3.80
CA SER A 179 -14.99 -1.48 5.11
C SER A 179 -13.95 -1.46 6.24
N PRO A 180 -14.32 -1.10 7.49
CA PRO A 180 -13.38 -1.13 8.61
C PRO A 180 -12.71 -2.49 8.82
N ILE A 181 -13.43 -3.59 8.59
CA ILE A 181 -12.89 -4.95 8.73
C ILE A 181 -11.85 -5.23 7.65
N GLU A 182 -12.11 -4.80 6.42
CA GLU A 182 -11.16 -4.96 5.32
C GLU A 182 -9.87 -4.18 5.56
N VAL A 183 -10.00 -2.91 5.97
CA VAL A 183 -8.86 -2.06 6.36
C VAL A 183 -8.03 -2.74 7.44
N MET A 184 -8.67 -3.28 8.49
CA MET A 184 -7.95 -4.01 9.54
C MET A 184 -7.22 -5.25 9.02
N VAL A 185 -7.86 -6.07 8.21
CA VAL A 185 -7.29 -7.35 7.73
C VAL A 185 -6.17 -7.12 6.71
N LEU A 186 -6.32 -6.17 5.79
CA LEU A 186 -5.29 -5.84 4.82
C LEU A 186 -4.13 -5.09 5.49
N GLY A 187 -4.43 -4.14 6.39
CA GLY A 187 -3.43 -3.46 7.21
C GLY A 187 -2.61 -4.42 8.09
N PHE A 188 -3.25 -5.47 8.62
CA PHE A 188 -2.54 -6.54 9.33
C PHE A 188 -1.53 -7.27 8.43
N GLY A 189 -1.81 -7.46 7.15
CA GLY A 189 -0.83 -8.00 6.20
C GLY A 189 0.36 -7.07 6.00
N THR A 190 0.07 -5.81 5.68
CA THR A 190 1.07 -4.76 5.42
C THR A 190 2.06 -4.59 6.57
N VAL A 191 1.56 -4.65 7.80
CA VAL A 191 2.35 -4.38 9.01
C VAL A 191 2.84 -5.68 9.67
N GLY A 192 2.02 -6.72 9.65
CA GLY A 192 2.30 -8.01 10.28
C GLY A 192 3.41 -8.80 9.59
N CYS A 193 3.53 -8.73 8.26
CA CYS A 193 4.62 -9.42 7.54
C CYS A 193 6.01 -8.91 7.97
N PRO A 194 6.27 -7.59 8.01
CA PRO A 194 7.52 -7.07 8.58
C PRO A 194 7.70 -7.34 10.08
N ILE A 195 6.63 -7.29 10.89
CA ILE A 195 6.73 -7.64 12.32
C ILE A 195 7.14 -9.09 12.49
N LEU A 196 6.57 -10.01 11.71
CA LEU A 196 6.95 -11.42 11.72
C LEU A 196 8.43 -11.59 11.34
N TRP A 197 8.89 -10.87 10.32
CA TRP A 197 10.32 -10.81 9.98
C TRP A 197 11.16 -10.36 11.17
N CYS A 198 10.80 -9.25 11.81
CA CYS A 198 11.48 -8.74 13.00
C CYS A 198 11.46 -9.74 14.15
N ALA A 199 10.33 -10.42 14.38
CA ALA A 199 10.20 -11.41 15.44
C ALA A 199 11.18 -12.58 15.28
N ILE A 200 11.39 -13.02 14.03
CA ILE A 200 12.28 -14.14 13.67
C ILE A 200 13.75 -13.72 13.63
N THR A 201 14.05 -12.59 12.98
CA THR A 201 15.42 -12.17 12.65
C THR A 201 16.04 -11.24 13.69
N LYS A 202 15.20 -10.55 14.47
CA LYS A 202 15.59 -9.39 15.31
C LYS A 202 16.30 -8.30 14.52
N ASP A 203 16.03 -8.23 13.21
CA ASP A 203 16.75 -7.36 12.29
C ASP A 203 15.79 -6.53 11.43
N LEU A 204 15.22 -5.48 12.02
CA LEU A 204 14.38 -4.53 11.31
C LEU A 204 14.45 -3.14 11.95
N HIS A 205 14.72 -2.14 11.13
CA HIS A 205 14.71 -0.75 11.55
C HIS A 205 13.44 -0.05 11.08
N ILE A 206 12.88 0.85 11.89
CA ILE A 206 11.62 1.55 11.59
C ILE A 206 11.68 2.39 10.30
N LEU A 207 12.85 2.90 9.94
CA LEU A 207 13.03 3.59 8.66
C LEU A 207 12.76 2.66 7.46
N THR A 208 13.15 1.37 7.54
CA THR A 208 12.78 0.37 6.53
C THR A 208 11.26 0.20 6.49
N MET A 209 10.59 0.19 7.65
CA MET A 209 9.14 0.12 7.73
C MET A 209 8.46 1.31 7.07
N TYR A 210 8.92 2.53 7.31
CA TYR A 210 8.36 3.72 6.67
C TYR A 210 8.56 3.69 5.15
N ALA A 211 9.77 3.34 4.69
CA ALA A 211 10.02 3.20 3.26
C ALA A 211 9.13 2.12 2.62
N TRP A 212 8.95 0.99 3.29
CA TRP A 212 8.03 -0.07 2.88
C TRP A 212 6.58 0.43 2.76
N ILE A 213 6.04 1.07 3.81
CA ILE A 213 4.67 1.58 3.83
C ILE A 213 4.45 2.61 2.73
N VAL A 214 5.39 3.55 2.52
CA VAL A 214 5.30 4.54 1.44
C VAL A 214 5.25 3.86 0.07
N LEU A 215 6.13 2.90 -0.19
CA LEU A 215 6.14 2.17 -1.46
C LEU A 215 4.85 1.36 -1.66
N ARG A 216 4.32 0.76 -0.60
CA ARG A 216 3.08 -0.02 -0.62
C ARG A 216 1.86 0.86 -0.89
N VAL A 217 1.77 2.03 -0.24
CA VAL A 217 0.74 3.04 -0.50
C VAL A 217 0.83 3.55 -1.93
N PHE A 218 2.05 3.81 -2.41
CA PHE A 218 2.26 4.28 -3.78
C PHE A 218 1.79 3.24 -4.79
N GLN A 219 2.08 1.97 -4.54
CA GLN A 219 1.61 0.86 -5.36
C GLN A 219 0.07 0.76 -5.34
N ALA A 220 -0.56 0.83 -4.16
CA ALA A 220 -2.02 0.75 -4.05
C ALA A 220 -2.70 1.87 -4.86
N VAL A 221 -2.29 3.12 -4.64
CA VAL A 221 -2.85 4.29 -5.32
C VAL A 221 -2.62 4.22 -6.84
N ASP A 222 -1.44 3.75 -7.28
CA ASP A 222 -1.12 3.57 -8.69
C ASP A 222 -2.02 2.50 -9.35
N ALA A 223 -2.22 1.35 -8.68
CA ALA A 223 -3.10 0.28 -9.15
C ALA A 223 -4.57 0.71 -9.25
N HIS A 224 -5.00 1.67 -8.42
CA HIS A 224 -6.36 2.22 -8.46
C HIS A 224 -6.50 3.45 -9.35
N SER A 225 -5.42 3.96 -9.95
CA SER A 225 -5.46 5.24 -10.69
C SER A 225 -6.48 5.26 -11.85
N GLY A 226 -6.75 4.10 -12.45
CA GLY A 226 -7.60 3.96 -13.63
C GLY A 226 -6.93 4.51 -14.90
N TYR A 227 -5.61 4.66 -14.90
CA TYR A 227 -4.82 5.14 -16.04
C TYR A 227 -3.76 4.12 -16.44
N GLU A 228 -3.62 3.93 -17.74
CA GLU A 228 -2.60 3.09 -18.35
C GLU A 228 -1.75 3.92 -19.31
N PHE A 229 -0.54 4.26 -18.86
CA PHE A 229 0.42 5.05 -19.63
C PHE A 229 1.44 4.17 -20.34
N PRO A 230 2.04 4.63 -21.45
CA PRO A 230 3.15 3.94 -22.11
C PRO A 230 4.38 3.68 -21.21
N TRP A 231 4.46 4.36 -20.06
CA TRP A 231 5.53 4.23 -19.07
C TRP A 231 5.07 3.61 -17.74
N SER A 232 3.86 3.04 -17.67
CA SER A 232 3.45 2.26 -16.50
C SER A 232 4.41 1.10 -16.26
N LEU A 233 4.66 0.79 -14.99
CA LEU A 233 5.72 -0.14 -14.59
C LEU A 233 5.59 -1.53 -15.23
N HIS A 234 4.37 -2.01 -15.46
CA HIS A 234 4.12 -3.34 -16.03
C HIS A 234 4.69 -3.51 -17.45
N HIS A 235 4.88 -2.42 -18.21
CA HIS A 235 5.53 -2.47 -19.53
C HIS A 235 7.02 -2.80 -19.46
N PHE A 236 7.68 -2.48 -18.34
CA PHE A 236 9.11 -2.76 -18.12
C PHE A 236 9.33 -3.97 -17.20
N PHE A 237 8.35 -4.26 -16.34
CA PHE A 237 8.38 -5.37 -15.41
C PHE A 237 7.06 -6.17 -15.51
N PRO A 238 6.96 -7.12 -16.47
CA PRO A 238 5.70 -7.75 -16.86
C PRO A 238 4.98 -8.56 -15.77
N VAL A 239 5.68 -8.90 -14.69
CA VAL A 239 5.06 -9.58 -13.53
C VAL A 239 4.29 -8.60 -12.64
N TRP A 240 4.43 -7.29 -12.83
CA TRP A 240 3.68 -6.27 -12.11
C TRP A 240 2.22 -6.24 -12.58
N ALA A 241 1.27 -6.20 -11.65
CA ALA A 241 -0.15 -6.13 -11.97
C ALA A 241 -0.50 -4.80 -12.68
N GLY A 242 -0.12 -3.68 -12.07
CA GLY A 242 -0.44 -2.35 -12.57
C GLY A 242 -1.92 -2.00 -12.53
N ALA A 243 -2.28 -0.82 -13.03
CA ALA A 243 -3.64 -0.31 -13.00
C ALA A 243 -4.59 -1.11 -13.90
N GLU A 244 -4.15 -1.53 -15.09
CA GLU A 244 -4.98 -2.34 -16.01
C GLU A 244 -5.51 -3.62 -15.36
N HIS A 245 -4.66 -4.37 -14.65
CA HIS A 245 -5.05 -5.63 -14.03
C HIS A 245 -6.14 -5.42 -12.99
N HIS A 246 -5.99 -4.39 -12.17
CA HIS A 246 -6.89 -4.09 -11.07
C HIS A 246 -8.17 -3.37 -11.53
N ASP A 247 -8.10 -2.56 -12.59
CA ASP A 247 -9.27 -1.95 -13.20
C ASP A 247 -10.22 -3.01 -13.77
N VAL A 248 -9.69 -4.04 -14.45
CA VAL A 248 -10.48 -5.21 -14.91
C VAL A 248 -11.11 -5.97 -13.73
N HIS A 249 -10.42 -6.05 -12.60
CA HIS A 249 -10.96 -6.64 -11.37
C HIS A 249 -12.19 -5.87 -10.87
N HIS A 250 -12.10 -4.55 -10.73
CA HIS A 250 -13.22 -3.68 -10.34
C HIS A 250 -14.37 -3.65 -11.36
N GLU A 251 -14.08 -3.83 -12.65
CA GLU A 251 -15.11 -3.88 -13.69
C GLU A 251 -15.91 -5.19 -13.62
N LYS A 252 -15.21 -6.32 -13.41
CA LYS A 252 -15.77 -7.68 -13.53
C LYS A 252 -16.22 -8.27 -12.20
N PHE A 253 -15.70 -7.77 -11.08
CA PHE A 253 -15.88 -8.32 -9.72
C PHE A 253 -15.44 -9.78 -9.54
N ILE A 254 -14.59 -10.29 -10.46
CA ILE A 254 -14.10 -11.67 -10.45
C ILE A 254 -12.71 -11.75 -11.09
N GLY A 255 -11.84 -12.58 -10.53
CA GLY A 255 -10.46 -12.77 -10.97
C GLY A 255 -9.56 -11.57 -10.69
N ASN A 256 -8.30 -11.63 -11.12
CA ASN A 256 -7.31 -10.56 -10.92
C ASN A 256 -7.17 -10.13 -9.44
N TYR A 257 -7.01 -11.11 -8.54
CA TYR A 257 -6.98 -10.87 -7.09
C TYR A 257 -5.62 -10.37 -6.57
N ALA A 258 -4.56 -10.48 -7.36
CA ALA A 258 -3.23 -10.04 -6.95
C ALA A 258 -3.15 -8.52 -6.86
N SER A 259 -2.41 -8.02 -5.85
CA SER A 259 -2.23 -6.59 -5.66
C SER A 259 -1.00 -6.07 -6.41
N SER A 260 0.17 -6.67 -6.17
CA SER A 260 1.44 -6.21 -6.71
C SER A 260 1.89 -7.06 -7.91
N PHE A 261 1.85 -8.39 -7.77
CA PHE A 261 2.42 -9.30 -8.78
C PHE A 261 1.39 -10.25 -9.38
N ARG A 262 1.33 -10.32 -10.71
CA ARG A 262 0.39 -11.17 -11.46
C ARG A 262 0.58 -12.67 -11.26
N TRP A 263 1.66 -13.12 -10.61
CA TRP A 263 2.04 -14.54 -10.56
C TRP A 263 0.96 -15.41 -9.92
N TRP A 264 0.20 -14.92 -8.94
CA TRP A 264 -0.77 -15.75 -8.23
C TRP A 264 -1.98 -16.00 -9.13
N ASP A 265 -2.44 -14.94 -9.81
CA ASP A 265 -3.49 -15.06 -10.80
C ASP A 265 -3.09 -15.93 -11.98
N PHE A 266 -1.84 -15.83 -12.42
CA PHE A 266 -1.30 -16.67 -13.49
C PHE A 266 -1.23 -18.15 -13.08
N VAL A 267 -0.62 -18.45 -11.92
CA VAL A 267 -0.40 -19.82 -11.42
C VAL A 267 -1.73 -20.52 -11.13
N LEU A 268 -2.71 -19.79 -10.59
CA LEU A 268 -4.00 -20.34 -10.19
C LEU A 268 -5.10 -20.16 -11.25
N ASP A 269 -4.73 -19.66 -12.45
CA ASP A 269 -5.61 -19.38 -13.60
C ASP A 269 -6.83 -18.51 -13.23
N THR A 270 -6.63 -17.54 -12.32
CA THR A 270 -7.64 -16.58 -11.86
C THR A 270 -7.60 -15.24 -12.57
N GLU A 271 -6.80 -15.09 -13.63
CA GLU A 271 -6.83 -13.86 -14.45
C GLU A 271 -8.21 -13.65 -15.10
N ALA A 272 -8.72 -12.43 -15.09
CA ALA A 272 -9.97 -12.01 -15.69
C ALA A 272 -9.74 -11.33 -17.06
N GLY A 273 -10.84 -10.94 -17.71
CA GLY A 273 -10.79 -10.27 -19.02
C GLY A 273 -10.93 -11.21 -20.22
N ALA A 274 -10.99 -10.59 -21.41
CA ALA A 274 -11.26 -11.27 -22.66
C ALA A 274 -10.12 -12.22 -23.06
N GLU A 275 -8.87 -11.81 -22.88
CA GLU A 275 -7.70 -12.60 -23.22
C GLU A 275 -7.58 -13.86 -22.37
N ALA A 276 -7.72 -13.74 -21.05
CA ALA A 276 -7.73 -14.88 -20.14
C ALA A 276 -8.86 -15.86 -20.46
N SER A 277 -10.06 -15.34 -20.78
CA SER A 277 -11.21 -16.15 -21.19
C SER A 277 -10.98 -16.90 -22.50
N LYS A 278 -10.39 -16.24 -23.50
CA LYS A 278 -9.98 -16.85 -24.77
C LYS A 278 -8.95 -17.95 -24.54
N ARG A 279 -7.90 -17.67 -23.77
CA ARG A 279 -6.83 -18.62 -23.43
C ARG A 279 -7.38 -19.88 -22.74
N ARG A 280 -8.28 -19.72 -21.76
CA ARG A 280 -8.95 -20.85 -21.09
C ARG A 280 -9.80 -21.68 -22.05
N ARG A 281 -10.55 -21.03 -22.95
CA ARG A 281 -11.35 -21.71 -23.98
C ARG A 281 -10.47 -22.53 -24.93
N GLU A 282 -9.37 -21.96 -25.41
CA GLU A 282 -8.42 -22.64 -26.29
C GLU A 282 -7.76 -23.84 -25.60
N LYS A 283 -7.34 -23.69 -24.33
CA LYS A 283 -6.82 -24.81 -23.51
C LYS A 283 -7.84 -25.94 -23.39
N LYS A 284 -9.11 -25.63 -23.15
CA LYS A 284 -10.20 -26.62 -23.05
C LYS A 284 -10.42 -27.35 -24.38
N LEU A 285 -10.44 -26.63 -25.49
CA LEU A 285 -10.58 -27.22 -26.84
C LEU A 285 -9.39 -28.11 -27.19
N ALA A 286 -8.16 -27.68 -26.90
CA ALA A 286 -6.96 -28.47 -27.14
C ALA A 286 -6.95 -29.77 -26.30
N LYS A 287 -7.39 -29.72 -25.03
CA LYS A 287 -7.56 -30.92 -24.20
C LYS A 287 -8.61 -31.87 -24.76
N ALA A 288 -9.75 -31.34 -25.21
CA ALA A 288 -10.81 -32.15 -25.81
C ALA A 288 -10.34 -32.86 -27.10
N ARG A 289 -9.57 -32.18 -27.95
CA ARG A 289 -8.98 -32.76 -29.17
C ARG A 289 -7.95 -33.87 -28.90
N LYS A 290 -7.22 -33.80 -27.78
CA LYS A 290 -6.26 -34.84 -27.39
C LYS A 290 -6.90 -36.06 -26.73
N ALA A 291 -8.15 -35.93 -26.29
CA ALA A 291 -8.93 -37.00 -25.67
C ALA A 291 -9.80 -37.77 -26.67
N GLN A 292 -9.85 -37.32 -27.93
CA GLN A 292 -10.42 -38.00 -29.09
C GLN A 292 -9.32 -38.74 -29.84
#